data_AF-A0A914Q0C8-F1
#
_entry.id   AF-A0A914Q0C8-F1
#
_cell.length_a   1.000
_cell.length_b   1.000
_cell.length_c   1.000
_cell.angle_alpha   90.00
_cell.angle_beta   90.00
_cell.angle_gamma   90.00
#
_symmetry.space_group_name_H-M   'P 1'
#
loop_
_entity.id
_entity.type
_entity.pdbx_description
1 polymer ?
#
loop_
_entity_poly.entity_id
_entity_poly.type
_entity_poly.pdbx_seq_one_letter_code
_entity_poly.pdbx_strand_id
1 'polypeptide(L)'
;MRNSSMLWEQYSLQRDKLIINLRTKLSTNMSSLIGHSETSDLLLVAADGKKLPAHICILRQRAPIFFEKHISPTLDARTPRQRKSGEPLEVAIGDVDSAGLSFFIKSVYTEDEIQNLENENTAKESSSNGDKRGNI
;
A
#
# COMPACT_ATOMS: atom_id res chain seq x y z
N MET A 1 0.43 -42.49 18.71
CA MET A 1 -0.15 -41.18 18.31
C MET A 1 0.74 -39.96 18.59
N ARG A 2 1.72 -39.99 19.53
CA ARG A 2 2.58 -38.83 19.86
C ARG A 2 3.52 -38.34 18.74
N ASN A 3 3.94 -39.21 17.83
CA ASN A 3 4.85 -38.82 16.75
C ASN A 3 4.16 -37.94 15.70
N SER A 4 2.84 -38.09 15.52
CA SER A 4 2.09 -37.28 14.54
C SER A 4 1.88 -35.85 15.01
N SER A 5 1.70 -35.62 16.32
CA SER A 5 1.52 -34.27 16.88
C SER A 5 2.81 -33.47 16.84
N MET A 6 3.94 -34.11 17.15
CA MET A 6 5.26 -33.45 17.09
C MET A 6 5.67 -33.09 15.66
N LEU A 7 5.39 -33.97 14.69
CA LEU A 7 5.63 -33.68 13.26
C LEU A 7 4.75 -32.53 12.75
N TRP A 8 3.49 -32.49 13.20
CA TRP A 8 2.58 -31.40 12.86
C TRP A 8 3.05 -30.05 13.41
N GLU A 9 3.51 -30.02 14.65
CA GLU A 9 4.05 -28.81 15.29
C GLU A 9 5.32 -28.30 14.58
N GLN A 10 6.23 -29.19 14.22
CA GLN A 10 7.41 -28.82 13.43
C GLN A 10 7.02 -28.27 12.05
N TYR A 11 6.06 -28.91 11.38
CA TYR A 11 5.54 -28.43 10.10
C TYR A 11 4.90 -27.04 10.24
N SER A 12 4.05 -26.81 11.25
CA SER A 12 3.41 -25.51 11.45
C SER A 12 4.45 -24.42 11.72
N LEU A 13 5.45 -24.68 12.55
CA LEU A 13 6.53 -23.73 12.81
C LEU A 13 7.32 -23.38 11.54
N GLN A 14 7.66 -24.38 10.72
CA GLN A 14 8.37 -24.16 9.46
C GLN A 14 7.52 -23.38 8.45
N ARG A 15 6.23 -23.73 8.34
CA ARG A 15 5.27 -23.03 7.49
C ARG A 15 5.13 -21.58 7.90
N ASP A 16 4.95 -21.31 9.19
CA ASP A 16 4.76 -19.95 9.69
C ASP A 16 6.03 -19.12 9.49
N LYS A 17 7.22 -19.70 9.73
CA LYS A 17 8.50 -19.06 9.41
C LYS A 17 8.63 -18.73 7.92
N LEU A 18 8.23 -19.63 7.04
CA LEU A 18 8.27 -19.41 5.60
C LEU A 18 7.32 -18.28 5.18
N ILE A 19 6.09 -18.26 5.72
CA ILE A 19 5.10 -17.22 5.46
C ILE A 19 5.64 -15.84 5.90
N ILE A 20 6.23 -15.75 7.09
CA ILE A 20 6.82 -14.50 7.59
C ILE A 20 7.94 -14.03 6.65
N ASN A 21 8.88 -14.90 6.31
CA ASN A 21 10.00 -14.56 5.42
C ASN A 21 9.50 -14.08 4.04
N LEU A 22 8.50 -14.76 3.49
CA LEU A 22 7.92 -14.42 2.20
C LEU A 22 7.20 -13.08 2.26
N ARG A 23 6.42 -12.82 3.31
CA ARG A 23 5.74 -11.55 3.54
C ARG A 23 6.74 -10.40 3.67
N THR A 24 7.78 -10.57 4.49
CA THR A 24 8.82 -9.55 4.67
C THR A 24 9.49 -9.22 3.34
N LYS A 25 9.90 -10.25 2.57
CA LYS A 25 10.56 -10.06 1.29
C LYS A 25 9.65 -9.37 0.26
N LEU A 26 8.38 -9.74 0.21
CA LEU A 26 7.40 -9.08 -0.66
C LEU A 26 7.18 -7.63 -0.26
N SER A 27 7.00 -7.34 1.03
CA SER A 27 6.83 -5.97 1.50
C SER A 27 8.05 -5.11 1.14
N THR A 28 9.27 -5.57 1.44
CA THR A 28 10.51 -4.86 1.06
C THR A 28 10.61 -4.60 -0.45
N ASN A 29 10.30 -5.60 -1.27
CA ASN A 29 10.31 -5.43 -2.72
C ASN A 29 9.27 -4.40 -3.17
N MET A 30 8.04 -4.46 -2.63
CA MET A 30 7.01 -3.48 -2.95
C MET A 30 7.37 -2.08 -2.47
N SER A 31 7.98 -1.92 -1.28
CA SER A 31 8.46 -0.63 -0.78
C SER A 31 9.49 -0.02 -1.75
N SER A 32 10.37 -0.85 -2.32
CA SER A 32 11.42 -0.38 -3.24
C SER A 32 10.87 0.18 -4.57
N LEU A 33 9.64 -0.19 -4.95
CA LEU A 33 8.98 0.34 -6.14
C LEU A 33 8.39 1.73 -5.94
N ILE A 34 8.19 2.17 -4.69
CA ILE A 34 7.62 3.49 -4.40
C ILE A 34 8.64 4.55 -4.84
N GLY A 35 8.22 5.46 -5.72
CA GLY A 35 9.09 6.53 -6.20
C GLY A 35 10.05 6.10 -7.31
N HIS A 36 10.03 4.85 -7.77
CA HIS A 36 10.97 4.36 -8.79
C HIS A 36 10.55 4.80 -10.20
N SER A 37 11.17 5.87 -10.70
CA SER A 37 10.77 6.53 -11.94
C SER A 37 11.11 5.76 -13.22
N GLU A 38 12.14 4.89 -13.18
CA GLU A 38 12.59 4.16 -14.39
C GLU A 38 11.57 3.11 -14.86
N THR A 39 10.83 2.51 -13.92
CA THR A 39 9.82 1.49 -14.22
C THR A 39 8.39 1.99 -14.14
N SER A 40 8.19 3.25 -13.74
CA SER A 40 6.85 3.82 -13.57
C SER A 40 6.20 4.09 -14.93
N ASP A 41 4.97 3.63 -15.09
CA ASP A 41 4.12 3.88 -16.27
C ASP A 41 3.05 4.96 -16.01
N LEU A 42 3.05 5.55 -14.82
CA LEU A 42 2.11 6.56 -14.36
C LEU A 42 2.82 7.63 -13.51
N LEU A 43 2.48 8.89 -13.75
CA LEU A 43 2.82 10.05 -12.92
C LEU A 43 1.55 10.65 -12.36
N LEU A 44 1.39 10.59 -11.04
CA LEU A 44 0.30 11.26 -10.34
C LEU A 44 0.71 12.69 -10.01
N VAL A 45 -0.06 13.67 -10.45
CA VAL A 45 0.19 15.09 -10.19
C VAL A 45 -0.71 15.53 -9.04
N ALA A 46 -0.11 15.84 -7.89
CA ALA A 46 -0.84 16.32 -6.72
C ALA A 46 -1.34 17.77 -6.90
N ALA A 47 -2.22 18.22 -6.00
CA ALA A 47 -2.79 19.56 -6.02
C ALA A 47 -1.74 20.68 -5.89
N ASP A 48 -0.61 20.41 -5.22
CA ASP A 48 0.54 21.32 -5.12
C ASP A 48 1.48 21.26 -6.35
N GLY A 49 1.08 20.52 -7.40
CA GLY A 49 1.79 20.39 -8.67
C GLY A 49 2.95 19.38 -8.65
N LYS A 50 3.25 18.75 -7.52
CA LYS A 50 4.32 17.74 -7.47
C LYS A 50 3.89 16.44 -8.15
N LYS A 51 4.85 15.81 -8.84
CA LYS A 51 4.65 14.56 -9.55
C LYS A 51 5.18 13.39 -8.75
N LEU A 52 4.36 12.35 -8.60
CA LEU A 52 4.70 11.12 -7.90
C LEU A 52 4.65 9.95 -8.91
N PRO A 53 5.79 9.28 -9.18
CA PRO A 53 5.80 8.10 -10.05
C PRO A 53 5.15 6.91 -9.36
N ALA A 54 4.35 6.18 -10.12
CA ALA A 54 3.57 5.03 -9.68
C ALA A 54 3.39 4.02 -10.82
N HIS A 55 2.77 2.89 -10.48
CA HIS A 55 2.55 1.77 -11.39
C HIS A 55 1.05 1.49 -11.54
N ILE A 56 0.55 1.53 -12.77
CA ILE A 56 -0.86 1.30 -13.12
C ILE A 56 -1.33 -0.06 -12.60
N CYS A 57 -0.51 -1.10 -12.80
CA CYS A 57 -0.87 -2.47 -12.41
C CYS A 57 -1.09 -2.61 -10.89
N ILE A 58 -0.29 -1.93 -10.07
CA ILE A 58 -0.41 -1.98 -8.61
C ILE A 58 -1.67 -1.24 -8.16
N LEU A 59 -1.91 -0.03 -8.67
CA LEU A 59 -3.09 0.75 -8.32
C LEU A 59 -4.38 0.07 -8.77
N ARG A 60 -4.37 -0.57 -9.95
CA ARG A 60 -5.51 -1.35 -10.45
C ARG A 60 -5.87 -2.51 -9.52
N GLN A 61 -4.87 -3.20 -8.97
CA GLN A 61 -5.09 -4.38 -8.13
C GLN A 61 -5.41 -4.03 -6.66
N ARG A 62 -4.75 -3.01 -6.12
CA ARG A 62 -4.78 -2.71 -4.67
C ARG A 62 -5.59 -1.46 -4.31
N ALA A 63 -5.93 -0.62 -5.28
CA ALA A 63 -6.78 0.54 -5.11
C ALA A 63 -7.79 0.67 -6.27
N PRO A 64 -8.62 -0.36 -6.53
CA PRO A 64 -9.47 -0.43 -7.72
C PRO A 64 -10.42 0.76 -7.85
N ILE A 65 -11.00 1.24 -6.73
CA ILE A 65 -11.90 2.40 -6.73
C ILE A 65 -11.15 3.68 -7.13
N PHE A 66 -9.94 3.88 -6.59
CA PHE A 66 -9.11 5.03 -6.96
C PHE A 66 -8.71 4.96 -8.44
N PHE A 67 -8.34 3.76 -8.91
CA PHE A 67 -7.98 3.51 -10.29
C PHE A 67 -9.12 3.83 -11.25
N GLU A 68 -10.32 3.30 -11.00
CA GLU A 68 -11.49 3.52 -11.85
C GLU A 68 -11.91 4.98 -11.89
N LYS A 69 -11.85 5.68 -10.74
CA LYS A 69 -12.28 7.07 -10.64
C LYS A 69 -11.28 8.06 -11.28
N HIS A 70 -9.99 7.88 -11.06
CA HIS A 70 -8.99 8.90 -11.40
C HIS A 70 -8.12 8.52 -12.60
N ILE A 71 -7.79 7.24 -12.77
CA ILE A 71 -6.79 6.79 -13.75
C ILE A 71 -7.45 6.28 -15.04
N SER A 72 -8.46 5.40 -14.92
CA SER A 72 -9.14 4.79 -16.08
C SER A 72 -9.62 5.82 -17.11
N PRO A 73 -10.28 6.94 -16.73
CA PRO A 73 -10.78 7.90 -17.70
C PRO A 73 -9.67 8.50 -18.57
N THR A 74 -8.52 8.80 -17.97
CA THR A 74 -7.36 9.37 -18.67
C THR A 74 -6.65 8.31 -19.52
N LEU A 75 -6.60 7.06 -19.04
CA LEU A 75 -6.05 5.94 -19.78
C LEU A 75 -6.87 5.63 -21.05
N ASP A 76 -8.20 5.68 -20.94
CA ASP A 76 -9.13 5.41 -22.04
C ASP A 76 -9.12 6.53 -23.07
N ALA A 77 -9.01 7.79 -22.64
CA ALA A 77 -8.89 8.96 -23.51
C ALA A 77 -7.58 9.02 -24.30
N ARG A 78 -6.60 8.16 -24.00
CA ARG A 78 -5.26 8.19 -24.61
C ARG A 78 -5.31 7.82 -26.10
N THR A 79 -4.85 8.73 -26.94
CA THR A 79 -4.77 8.53 -28.40
C THR A 79 -3.76 7.43 -28.78
N PRO A 80 -3.90 6.77 -29.95
CA PRO A 80 -2.94 5.76 -30.40
C PRO A 80 -1.49 6.25 -30.46
N ARG A 81 -1.28 7.54 -30.77
CA ARG A 81 0.05 8.16 -30.79
C ARG A 81 0.64 8.27 -29.38
N GLN A 82 -0.16 8.68 -28.40
CA GLN A 82 0.25 8.75 -27.00
C GLN A 82 0.51 7.37 -26.40
N ARG A 83 -0.18 6.31 -26.85
CA ARG A 83 0.08 4.94 -26.39
C ARG A 83 1.44 4.40 -26.88
N LYS A 84 1.94 4.93 -28.00
CA LYS A 84 3.21 4.51 -28.62
C LYS A 84 4.43 5.33 -28.18
N SER A 85 4.24 6.42 -27.45
CA SER A 85 5.34 7.33 -27.10
C SER A 85 6.27 6.78 -26.02
N GLY A 86 5.89 5.71 -25.31
CA GLY A 86 6.67 5.19 -24.18
C GLY A 86 6.62 6.07 -22.92
N GLU A 87 6.17 7.32 -23.04
CA GLU A 87 5.99 8.25 -21.93
C GLU A 87 4.99 7.72 -20.88
N PRO A 88 5.25 7.94 -19.58
CA PRO A 88 4.29 7.61 -18.53
C PRO A 88 3.00 8.42 -18.68
N LEU A 89 1.88 7.84 -18.26
CA LEU A 89 0.61 8.54 -18.23
C LEU A 89 0.62 9.58 -17.11
N GLU A 90 0.34 10.85 -17.41
CA GLU A 90 0.17 11.86 -16.36
C GLU A 90 -1.30 12.00 -15.97
N VAL A 91 -1.61 11.92 -14.67
CA VAL A 91 -2.97 12.04 -14.13
C VAL A 91 -2.97 13.03 -12.98
N ALA A 92 -3.79 14.07 -13.08
CA ALA A 92 -3.95 15.07 -12.02
C ALA A 92 -4.93 14.60 -10.93
N ILE A 93 -4.50 14.70 -9.69
CA ILE A 93 -5.25 14.45 -8.45
C ILE A 93 -5.41 15.80 -7.75
N GLY A 94 -6.51 16.49 -8.08
CA GLY A 94 -6.72 17.89 -7.67
C GLY A 94 -7.19 18.08 -6.23
N ASP A 95 -7.57 17.01 -5.54
CA ASP A 95 -8.17 17.03 -4.20
C ASP A 95 -7.16 16.68 -3.08
N VAL A 96 -5.94 16.26 -3.42
CA VAL A 96 -4.94 15.79 -2.45
C VAL A 96 -3.58 16.42 -2.75
N ASP A 97 -2.90 16.89 -1.70
CA ASP A 97 -1.53 17.39 -1.79
C ASP A 97 -0.50 16.25 -1.89
N SER A 98 0.76 16.60 -2.14
CA SER A 98 1.81 15.59 -2.31
C SER A 98 2.07 14.74 -1.06
N ALA A 99 1.85 15.29 0.14
CA ALA A 99 2.04 14.56 1.39
C ALA A 99 0.97 13.49 1.58
N GLY A 100 -0.32 13.86 1.44
CA GLY A 100 -1.43 12.92 1.52
C GLY A 100 -1.38 11.86 0.42
N LEU A 101 -0.99 12.25 -0.79
CA LEU A 101 -0.85 11.31 -1.91
C LEU A 101 0.31 10.34 -1.71
N SER A 102 1.44 10.80 -1.16
CA SER A 102 2.58 9.94 -0.81
C SER A 102 2.21 8.91 0.26
N PHE A 103 1.50 9.35 1.30
CA PHE A 103 0.95 8.46 2.33
C PHE A 103 0.03 7.40 1.71
N PHE A 104 -0.96 7.83 0.92
CA PHE A 104 -1.85 6.90 0.23
C PHE A 104 -1.10 5.86 -0.62
N ILE A 105 -0.11 6.30 -1.41
CA ILE A 105 0.69 5.39 -2.24
C ILE A 105 1.48 4.38 -1.40
N LYS A 106 2.11 4.81 -0.30
CA LYS A 106 2.81 3.91 0.62
C LYS A 106 1.86 2.86 1.20
N SER A 107 0.72 3.31 1.70
CA SER A 107 -0.35 2.44 2.21
C SER A 107 -0.78 1.39 1.17
N VAL A 108 -0.96 1.79 -0.10
CA VAL A 108 -1.34 0.87 -1.19
C VAL A 108 -0.21 -0.12 -1.54
N TYR A 109 1.06 0.28 -1.42
CA TYR A 109 2.19 -0.56 -1.82
C TYR A 109 2.62 -1.54 -0.74
N THR A 110 2.50 -1.20 0.54
CA THR A 110 3.06 -2.04 1.60
C THR A 110 2.06 -2.46 2.67
N GLU A 111 0.84 -1.90 2.70
CA GLU A 111 -0.14 -2.08 3.79
C GLU A 111 0.35 -1.66 5.19
N ASP A 112 1.63 -1.30 5.35
CA ASP A 112 2.27 -1.08 6.66
C ASP A 112 1.68 0.12 7.40
N GLU A 113 1.29 1.18 6.69
CA GLU A 113 0.71 2.37 7.31
C GLU A 113 -0.69 2.12 7.89
N ILE A 114 -1.50 1.24 7.28
CA ILE A 114 -2.81 0.85 7.82
C ILE A 114 -2.62 0.03 9.10
N GLN A 115 -1.66 -0.90 9.11
CA GLN A 115 -1.32 -1.67 10.32
C GLN A 115 -0.81 -0.78 11.44
N ASN A 116 0.01 0.23 11.13
CA ASN A 116 0.50 1.19 12.13
C ASN A 116 -0.61 2.05 12.72
N LEU A 117 -1.57 2.50 11.90
CA LEU A 117 -2.75 3.24 12.39
C LEU A 117 -3.64 2.39 13.31
N GLU A 118 -3.84 1.10 12.99
CA GLU A 118 -4.57 0.17 13.84
C GLU A 118 -3.86 -0.08 15.18
N ASN A 119 -2.52 -0.17 15.16
CA ASN A 119 -1.69 -0.33 16.36
C ASN A 119 -1.71 0.94 17.24
N GLU A 120 -1.74 2.13 16.65
CA GLU A 120 -1.84 3.39 17.41
C GLU A 120 -3.23 3.59 18.04
N ASN A 121 -4.29 3.19 17.33
CA ASN A 121 -5.66 3.30 17.85
C ASN A 121 -5.90 2.32 19.01
N THR A 122 -5.40 1.08 18.91
CA THR A 122 -5.46 0.10 20.00
C THR A 122 -4.60 0.51 21.21
N ALA A 123 -3.45 1.15 20.99
CA ALA A 123 -2.63 1.72 22.07
C ALA A 123 -3.32 2.90 22.80
N LYS A 124 -4.06 3.75 22.07
CA LYS A 124 -4.80 4.87 22.67
C LYS A 124 -6.03 4.41 23.47
N GLU A 125 -6.76 3.39 23.01
CA GLU A 125 -7.92 2.84 23.74
C GLU A 125 -7.52 2.08 25.01
N SER A 126 -6.39 1.38 24.99
CA SER A 126 -5.85 0.72 26.20
C SER A 126 -5.34 1.70 27.25
N SER A 127 -5.02 2.94 26.86
CA SER A 127 -4.55 4.01 27.76
C SER A 127 -5.69 4.82 28.40
N SER A 128 -6.91 4.78 27.85
CA SER A 128 -8.05 5.56 28.36
C SER A 128 -8.97 4.81 29.32
N ASN A 129 -8.73 3.51 29.57
CA ASN A 129 -9.59 2.67 30.41
C ASN A 129 -9.06 2.45 31.84
N GLY A 130 -8.05 3.22 32.25
CA GLY A 130 -7.30 3.03 33.49
C GLY A 130 -7.61 3.99 34.65
N ASP A 131 -8.67 4.81 34.59
CA ASP A 131 -8.91 5.79 35.67
C ASP A 131 -10.40 5.99 36.01
N LYS A 132 -11.02 4.95 36.56
CA LYS A 132 -12.26 5.06 37.36
C LYS A 132 -12.26 4.06 38.53
N ARG A 133 -11.32 4.24 39.45
CA ARG A 133 -11.47 3.77 40.85
C ARG A 133 -10.85 4.79 41.80
N GLY A 134 -11.61 5.83 42.11
CA GLY A 134 -11.29 6.76 43.19
C GLY A 134 -12.55 7.46 43.69
N ASN A 135 -12.89 7.19 44.96
CA ASN A 135 -13.72 7.94 45.93
C ASN A 135 -15.16 8.29 45.47
N ILE A 136 -16.23 7.97 46.21
CA ILE A 136 -16.51 8.06 47.65
C ILE A 136 -17.51 6.96 48.01
#